data_AF-A0A2E6YRT2-F1
#
_entry.id   AF-A0A2E6YRT2-F1
#
_cell.length_a   1.000
_cell.length_b   1.000
_cell.length_c   1.000
_cell.angle_alpha   90.00
_cell.angle_beta   90.00
_cell.angle_gamma   90.00
#
_symmetry.space_group_name_H-M   'P 1'
#
loop_
_entity.id
_entity.type
_entity.pdbx_description
1 polymer ?
#
loop_
_entity_poly.entity_id
_entity_poly.type
_entity_poly.pdbx_seq_one_letter_code
_entity_poly.pdbx_strand_id
1 'polypeptide(L)' 'MSTSGDYKQQHLIKMANQIAHSMPTRDDIAGQISAHMRQFWPSEMQQTLRQIASENPDLLSEDVHNALQSL' A
#
# COMPACT_ATOMS: atom_id res chain seq x y z
N MET A 1 1.20 22.57 -10.24
CA MET A 1 1.27 22.85 -8.80
C MET A 1 0.84 21.57 -8.10
N SER A 2 1.79 20.77 -7.57
CA SER A 2 1.44 19.57 -6.81
C SER A 2 0.91 20.03 -5.45
N THR A 3 -0.34 19.70 -5.16
CA THR A 3 -0.96 20.09 -3.89
C THR A 3 -0.37 19.25 -2.76
N SER A 4 -0.45 19.71 -1.52
CA SER A 4 0.03 18.94 -0.36
C SER A 4 -0.65 17.55 -0.24
N GLY A 5 -1.79 17.35 -0.89
CA GLY A 5 -2.45 16.04 -1.04
C GLY A 5 -1.64 15.06 -1.90
N ASP A 6 -1.14 15.52 -3.04
CA ASP A 6 -0.35 14.70 -3.98
C ASP A 6 0.95 14.19 -3.32
N TYR A 7 1.61 15.05 -2.53
CA TYR A 7 2.83 14.65 -1.82
C TYR A 7 2.57 13.53 -0.81
N LYS A 8 1.48 13.63 -0.04
CA LYS A 8 1.10 12.61 0.94
C LYS A 8 0.74 11.29 0.26
N GLN A 9 0.02 11.34 -0.85
CA GLN A 9 -0.33 10.15 -1.64
C GLN A 9 0.92 9.49 -2.26
N GLN A 10 1.82 10.27 -2.84
CA GLN A 10 3.09 9.76 -3.37
C GLN A 10 3.95 9.13 -2.27
N HIS A 11 3.96 9.72 -1.07
CA HIS A 11 4.69 9.14 0.06
C HIS A 11 4.05 7.83 0.52
N LEU A 12 2.71 7.76 0.57
CA LEU A 12 1.96 6.55 0.91
C LEU A 12 2.23 5.40 -0.07
N ILE A 13 2.24 5.69 -1.37
CA ILE A 13 2.58 4.74 -2.44
C ILE A 13 3.99 4.20 -2.25
N LYS A 14 4.96 5.08 -2.01
CA LYS A 14 6.36 4.69 -1.78
C LYS A 14 6.49 3.78 -0.55
N MET A 15 5.83 4.11 0.55
CA MET A 15 5.84 3.27 1.75
C MET A 15 5.23 1.90 1.47
N ALA A 16 4.08 1.82 0.79
CA ALA A 16 3.43 0.55 0.46
C ALA A 16 4.36 -0.38 -0.35
N ASN A 17 4.96 0.15 -1.41
CA ASN A 17 5.85 -0.61 -2.27
C ASN A 17 7.17 -0.99 -1.56
N GLN A 18 7.66 -0.13 -0.66
CA GLN A 18 8.83 -0.43 0.14
C GLN A 18 8.57 -1.56 1.14
N ILE A 19 7.39 -1.56 1.79
CA ILE A 19 6.97 -2.66 2.68
C ILE A 19 6.98 -3.97 1.90
N ALA A 20 6.35 -4.02 0.72
CA ALA A 20 6.33 -5.20 -0.13
C ALA A 20 7.73 -5.68 -0.52
N HIS A 21 8.62 -4.77 -0.92
CA HIS A 21 9.99 -5.11 -1.29
C HIS A 21 10.84 -5.60 -0.10
N SER A 22 10.53 -5.15 1.10
CA SER A 22 11.27 -5.50 2.32
C SER A 22 10.85 -6.83 2.96
N MET A 23 9.79 -7.47 2.48
CA MET A 23 9.32 -8.74 3.04
C MET A 23 10.29 -9.88 2.71
N PRO A 24 10.83 -10.58 3.72
CA PRO A 24 11.66 -11.76 3.48
C PRO A 24 10.80 -12.87 2.84
N THR A 25 11.20 -13.38 1.68
CA THR A 25 10.53 -14.48 0.96
C THR A 25 10.22 -15.68 1.88
N ARG A 26 9.14 -16.48 1.71
CA ARG A 26 8.50 -16.90 0.45
C ARG A 26 7.03 -17.35 0.54
N ASP A 27 6.40 -17.33 1.72
CA ASP A 27 5.00 -17.72 1.88
C ASP A 27 4.16 -16.53 2.36
N ASP A 28 3.05 -16.29 1.68
CA ASP A 28 2.03 -15.27 2.01
C ASP A 28 2.55 -13.82 2.16
N ILE A 29 3.27 -13.32 1.16
CA ILE A 29 3.70 -11.92 1.10
C ILE A 29 2.51 -10.96 1.24
N ALA A 30 1.40 -11.25 0.56
CA ALA A 30 0.18 -10.44 0.63
C ALA A 30 -0.40 -10.38 2.05
N GLY A 31 -0.50 -11.51 2.75
CA GLY A 31 -0.96 -11.58 4.13
C GLY A 31 -0.05 -10.81 5.09
N GLN A 32 1.28 -10.93 4.94
CA GLN A 32 2.25 -10.18 5.74
C GLN A 32 2.15 -8.67 5.54
N ILE A 33 2.02 -8.21 4.29
CA ILE A 33 1.81 -6.79 3.98
C ILE A 33 0.49 -6.31 4.60
N SER A 34 -0.60 -7.08 4.45
CA SER A 34 -1.90 -6.70 4.98
C SER A 34 -1.91 -6.60 6.51
N ALA A 35 -1.24 -7.54 7.19
CA ALA A 35 -1.09 -7.55 8.63
C ALA A 35 -0.27 -6.34 9.12
N HIS A 36 0.85 -6.04 8.44
CA HIS A 36 1.66 -4.88 8.74
C HIS A 36 0.88 -3.57 8.57
N MET A 37 0.15 -3.42 7.47
CA MET A 37 -0.70 -2.25 7.25
C MET A 37 -1.79 -2.13 8.32
N ARG A 38 -2.46 -3.21 8.70
CA ARG A 38 -3.47 -3.19 9.79
C ARG A 38 -2.87 -2.80 11.14
N GLN A 39 -1.66 -3.25 11.44
CA GLN A 39 -1.00 -2.99 12.72
C GLN A 39 -0.49 -1.55 12.83
N PHE A 40 0.07 -1.00 11.75
CA PHE A 40 0.83 0.25 11.81
C PHE A 40 0.15 1.43 11.11
N TRP A 41 -0.84 1.21 10.25
CA TRP A 41 -1.46 2.28 9.48
C TRP A 41 -2.88 2.60 9.99
N PRO A 42 -3.20 3.88 10.21
CA PRO A 42 -4.57 4.32 10.46
C PRO A 42 -5.53 3.95 9.31
N SER A 43 -6.81 3.77 9.62
CA SER A 43 -7.83 3.39 8.65
C SER A 43 -7.94 4.35 7.45
N GLU A 44 -7.73 5.66 7.66
CA GLU A 44 -7.70 6.65 6.57
C GLU A 44 -6.59 6.39 5.55
N MET A 45 -5.39 5.98 6.00
CA MET A 45 -4.29 5.64 5.09
C MET A 45 -4.60 4.40 4.27
N GLN A 46 -5.25 3.41 4.89
CA GLN A 46 -5.70 2.19 4.20
C GLN A 46 -6.76 2.52 3.13
N GLN A 47 -7.75 3.36 3.46
CA GLN A 47 -8.77 3.81 2.51
C GLN A 47 -8.17 4.61 1.35
N THR A 48 -7.25 5.52 1.67
CA THR A 48 -6.53 6.32 0.65
C THR A 48 -5.75 5.40 -0.30
N LEU A 49 -5.06 4.39 0.23
CA LEU A 49 -4.31 3.44 -0.61
C LEU A 49 -5.23 2.61 -1.50
N ARG A 50 -6.40 2.18 -1.00
CA ARG A 50 -7.41 1.48 -1.83
C ARG A 50 -7.96 2.37 -2.95
N GLN A 51 -8.22 3.63 -2.66
CA GLN A 51 -8.67 4.58 -3.68
C GLN A 51 -7.60 4.75 -4.76
N ILE A 52 -6.33 4.92 -4.36
CA ILE A 52 -5.20 5.00 -5.29
C ILE A 52 -5.10 3.73 -6.14
N ALA A 53 -5.24 2.54 -5.53
CA ALA A 53 -5.21 1.27 -6.25
C ALA A 53 -6.32 1.15 -7.31
N SER A 54 -7.50 1.71 -7.03
CA SER A 54 -8.63 1.73 -7.97
C SER A 54 -8.47 2.76 -9.09
N GLU A 55 -7.89 3.93 -8.80
CA GLU A 55 -7.75 5.02 -9.78
C GLU A 55 -6.49 4.89 -10.63
N ASN A 56 -5.40 4.41 -10.05
CA ASN A 56 -4.07 4.33 -10.66
C ASN A 56 -3.37 3.01 -10.27
N PRO A 57 -3.85 1.86 -10.77
CA PRO A 57 -3.32 0.56 -10.36
C PRO A 57 -1.82 0.39 -10.64
N ASP A 58 -1.29 1.01 -11.70
CA ASP A 58 0.11 0.89 -12.11
C ASP A 58 1.12 1.50 -11.10
N LEU A 59 0.66 2.27 -10.12
CA LEU A 59 1.51 2.90 -9.11
C LEU A 59 1.88 1.96 -7.95
N LEU A 60 1.17 0.84 -7.81
CA LEU A 60 1.37 -0.13 -6.73
C LEU A 60 1.83 -1.47 -7.29
N SER A 61 2.73 -2.12 -6.57
CA SER A 61 3.16 -3.47 -6.90
C SER A 61 2.03 -4.49 -6.77
N GLU A 62 2.13 -5.60 -7.52
CA GLU A 62 1.16 -6.69 -7.49
C GLU A 62 0.95 -7.26 -6.07
N ASP A 63 2.01 -7.38 -5.28
CA ASP A 63 1.93 -7.83 -3.89
C ASP A 63 1.09 -6.88 -3.01
N VAL A 64 1.18 -5.57 -3.23
CA VAL A 64 0.36 -4.58 -2.53
C VAL A 64 -1.09 -4.70 -2.96
N HIS A 65 -1.36 -4.88 -4.26
CA HIS A 65 -2.73 -5.10 -4.75
C HIS A 65 -3.36 -6.35 -4.12
N ASN A 66 -2.62 -7.45 -4.07
CA ASN A 66 -3.07 -8.69 -3.46
C ASN A 66 -3.30 -8.51 -1.95
N ALA A 67 -2.43 -7.76 -1.25
CA ALA A 67 -2.60 -7.45 0.16
C ALA A 67 -3.86 -6.63 0.44
N LEU A 68 -4.21 -5.69 -0.46
CA LEU A 68 -5.40 -4.84 -0.33
C LEU A 68 -6.72 -5.62 -0.46
N GLN A 69 -6.73 -6.75 -1.18
CA GLN A 69 -7.91 -7.64 -1.26
C GLN A 69 -8.21 -8.31 0.08
N SER A 70 -7.16 -8.56 0.87
CA SER A 70 -7.25 -9.22 2.18
C SER A 70 -7.38 -8.24 3.33
N LEU A 71 -7.35 -6.93 3.06
CA LEU A 71 -7.35 -5.86 4.05
C LEU A 71 -8.76 -5.55 4.54
#